data_AF-A0A8I1NXT0-F1
#
_entry.id   AF-A0A8I1NXT0-F1
#
_cell.length_a   1.000
_cell.length_b   1.000
_cell.length_c   1.000
_cell.angle_alpha   90.00
_cell.angle_beta   90.00
_cell.angle_gamma   90.00
#
_symmetry.space_group_name_H-M   'P 1'
#
loop_
_entity.id
_entity.type
_entity.pdbx_description
1 polymer ?
#
loop_
_entity_poly.entity_id
_entity_poly.type
_entity_poly.pdbx_seq_one_letter_code
_entity_poly.pdbx_strand_id
1 'polypeptide(L)'
;MMRKPPSHDLQAPRQLPVTLTPCTDELLSSWIARHADFYGVPPLALLPHCLPETPSLRATDLSLNDNQILRVAHILCVDEATIRRTAFTDIARSSRCLIAKEAIQSCSTCYPAKTEPRAILRSQLLVWCITCALCGDLLQSPSGVSCALTFGHWILPVISSSVPLWPHTR
;
A
#
# COMPACT_ATOMS: atom_id res chain seq x y z
N MET A 1 17.94 53.08 6.57
CA MET A 1 16.80 52.18 6.26
C MET A 1 17.33 50.74 6.18
N MET A 2 17.15 49.94 7.23
CA MET A 2 17.52 48.52 7.21
C MET A 2 16.49 47.76 6.37
N ARG A 3 16.92 47.13 5.29
CA ARG A 3 16.10 46.17 4.54
C ARG A 3 15.96 44.92 5.41
N LYS A 4 14.72 44.64 5.86
CA LYS A 4 14.35 43.37 6.48
C LYS A 4 14.68 42.25 5.46
N PRO A 5 15.43 41.21 5.83
CA PRO A 5 15.68 40.10 4.91
C PRO A 5 14.34 39.44 4.57
N PRO A 6 14.19 38.88 3.34
CA PRO A 6 13.01 38.12 3.00
C PRO A 6 12.93 36.93 3.97
N SER A 7 11.91 36.93 4.82
CA SER A 7 11.50 35.73 5.53
C SER A 7 11.03 34.76 4.46
N HIS A 8 11.92 33.89 4.01
CA HIS A 8 11.50 32.65 3.38
C HIS A 8 10.71 31.92 4.48
N ASP A 9 9.40 32.10 4.48
CA ASP A 9 8.48 31.37 5.35
C ASP A 9 8.67 29.88 5.01
N LEU A 10 9.61 29.24 5.68
CA LEU A 10 9.54 27.82 5.95
C LEU A 10 8.43 27.63 6.99
N GLN A 11 7.20 28.04 6.64
CA GLN A 11 6.06 27.82 7.50
C GLN A 11 5.93 26.31 7.59
N ALA A 12 6.09 25.79 8.82
CA ALA A 12 5.95 24.36 9.08
C ALA A 12 4.64 23.87 8.44
N PRO A 13 4.66 22.71 7.76
CA PRO A 13 3.49 22.23 7.05
C PRO A 13 2.31 22.13 8.02
N ARG A 14 1.18 22.75 7.66
CA ARG A 14 0.00 22.78 8.52
C ARG A 14 -0.56 21.36 8.66
N GLN A 15 -1.05 21.05 9.86
CA GLN A 15 -1.73 19.79 10.12
C GLN A 15 -3.08 19.76 9.39
N LEU A 16 -3.55 18.56 9.07
CA LEU A 16 -4.90 18.38 8.56
C LEU A 16 -5.92 18.75 9.65
N PRO A 17 -7.02 19.47 9.32
CA PRO A 17 -8.05 19.81 10.30
C PRO A 17 -8.71 18.60 10.97
N VAL A 18 -8.77 17.47 10.27
CA VAL A 18 -9.37 16.20 10.70
C VAL A 18 -8.49 15.08 10.21
N THR A 19 -8.03 14.25 11.14
CA THR A 19 -7.25 13.06 10.81
C THR A 19 -8.09 11.82 11.09
N LEU A 20 -8.30 11.00 10.06
CA LEU A 20 -8.91 9.68 10.20
C LEU A 20 -7.92 8.75 10.90
N THR A 21 -8.38 7.89 11.81
CA THR A 21 -7.51 6.86 12.39
C THR A 21 -7.09 5.86 11.32
N PRO A 22 -5.79 5.51 11.20
CA PRO A 22 -5.36 4.48 10.26
C PRO A 22 -5.90 3.12 10.69
N CYS A 23 -6.33 2.30 9.74
CA CYS A 23 -6.60 0.90 10.02
C CYS A 23 -5.29 0.16 10.31
N THR A 24 -5.35 -0.89 11.13
CA THR A 24 -4.21 -1.77 11.33
C THR A 24 -3.75 -2.34 9.99
N ASP A 25 -2.44 -2.30 9.74
CA ASP A 25 -1.81 -2.76 8.50
C ASP A 25 -2.18 -1.95 7.23
N GLU A 26 -2.83 -0.79 7.37
CA GLU A 26 -3.21 0.06 6.22
C GLU A 26 -1.99 0.70 5.53
N LEU A 27 -2.04 0.80 4.20
CA LEU A 27 -1.04 1.51 3.41
C LEU A 27 -1.18 3.03 3.54
N LEU A 28 -0.06 3.76 3.50
CA LEU A 28 -0.07 5.22 3.54
C LEU A 28 -0.82 5.80 2.35
N SER A 29 -0.67 5.23 1.16
CA SER A 29 -1.42 5.61 -0.03
C SER A 29 -2.94 5.48 0.16
N SER A 30 -3.39 4.37 0.74
CA SER A 30 -4.80 4.12 1.11
C SER A 30 -5.29 5.14 2.11
N TRP A 31 -4.50 5.39 3.15
CA TRP A 31 -4.88 6.30 4.21
C TRP A 31 -4.97 7.75 3.71
N ILE A 32 -4.06 8.17 2.84
CA ILE A 32 -4.16 9.46 2.12
C ILE A 32 -5.41 9.49 1.24
N ALA A 33 -5.72 8.41 0.52
CA ALA A 33 -6.91 8.36 -0.33
C ALA A 33 -8.21 8.49 0.49
N ARG A 34 -8.30 7.85 1.66
CA ARG A 34 -9.44 8.01 2.58
C ARG A 34 -9.58 9.42 3.14
N HIS A 35 -8.47 10.08 3.47
CA HIS A 35 -8.52 11.50 3.85
C HIS A 35 -8.99 12.38 2.70
N ALA A 36 -8.49 12.11 1.48
CA ALA A 36 -8.88 12.86 0.31
C ALA A 36 -10.38 12.72 0.03
N ASP A 37 -10.92 11.50 0.14
CA ASP A 37 -12.35 11.22 0.06
C ASP A 37 -13.15 11.99 1.13
N PHE A 38 -12.70 11.95 2.39
CA PHE A 38 -13.31 12.71 3.49
C PHE A 38 -13.35 14.23 3.22
N TYR A 39 -12.31 14.77 2.58
CA TYR A 39 -12.25 16.19 2.21
C TYR A 39 -12.90 16.51 0.86
N GLY A 40 -13.44 15.53 0.14
CA GLY A 40 -14.04 15.72 -1.17
C GLY A 40 -13.04 16.15 -2.25
N VAL A 41 -11.77 15.75 -2.14
CA VAL A 41 -10.70 16.08 -3.11
C VAL A 41 -10.08 14.82 -3.71
N PRO A 42 -9.49 14.88 -4.91
CA PRO A 42 -8.73 13.76 -5.46
C PRO A 42 -7.51 13.43 -4.58
N PRO A 43 -7.15 12.14 -4.40
CA PRO A 43 -5.95 11.76 -3.64
C PRO A 43 -4.65 12.42 -4.09
N LEU A 44 -4.48 12.62 -5.40
CA LEU A 44 -3.32 13.33 -5.96
C LEU A 44 -3.33 14.84 -5.70
N ALA A 45 -4.46 15.44 -5.34
CA ALA A 45 -4.54 16.83 -4.91
C ALA A 45 -4.13 16.98 -3.43
N LEU A 46 -4.37 15.96 -2.61
CA LEU A 46 -3.95 15.94 -1.20
C LEU A 46 -2.47 15.55 -1.04
N LEU A 47 -1.95 14.66 -1.89
CA LEU A 47 -0.58 14.15 -1.80
C LEU A 47 0.49 15.25 -1.70
N PRO A 48 0.49 16.33 -2.52
CA PRO A 48 1.51 17.39 -2.42
C PRO A 48 1.50 18.14 -1.09
N HIS A 49 0.37 18.16 -0.39
CA HIS A 49 0.28 18.74 0.94
C HIS A 49 1.12 17.92 1.93
N CYS A 50 0.94 16.60 1.89
CA CYS A 50 1.66 15.64 2.73
C CYS A 50 3.14 15.52 2.33
N LEU A 51 3.39 15.29 1.04
CA LEU A 51 4.67 14.88 0.46
C LEU A 51 4.87 15.55 -0.93
N PRO A 52 5.34 16.80 -0.98
CA PRO A 52 5.47 17.55 -2.24
C PRO A 52 6.47 16.91 -3.22
N GLU A 53 7.50 16.23 -2.71
CA GLU A 53 8.55 15.60 -3.52
C GLU A 53 8.15 14.23 -4.08
N THR A 54 6.97 13.72 -3.73
CA THR A 54 6.57 12.35 -4.06
C THR A 54 5.71 12.33 -5.32
N PRO A 55 6.15 11.67 -6.41
CA PRO A 55 5.50 11.78 -7.72
C PRO A 55 4.23 10.93 -7.86
N SER A 56 3.96 10.01 -6.92
CA SER A 56 2.77 9.15 -6.95
C SER A 56 2.45 8.61 -5.56
N LEU A 57 1.17 8.27 -5.33
CA LEU A 57 0.75 7.59 -4.10
C LEU A 57 1.52 6.30 -3.86
N ARG A 58 1.78 5.51 -4.91
CA ARG A 58 2.53 4.24 -4.75
C ARG A 58 3.94 4.46 -4.19
N ALA A 59 4.58 5.57 -4.50
CA ALA A 59 5.90 5.87 -3.97
C ALA A 59 5.88 6.10 -2.45
N THR A 60 4.76 6.56 -1.87
CA THR A 60 4.61 6.73 -0.42
C THR A 60 4.68 5.40 0.33
N ASP A 61 4.24 4.31 -0.31
CA ASP A 61 4.28 2.98 0.30
C ASP A 61 5.66 2.35 0.19
N LEU A 62 6.39 2.60 -0.90
CA LEU A 62 7.62 1.89 -1.20
C LEU A 62 8.88 2.56 -0.65
N SER A 63 8.87 3.88 -0.45
CA SER A 63 10.08 4.59 -0.06
C SER A 63 9.76 5.90 0.64
N LEU A 64 9.92 5.93 1.95
CA LEU A 64 9.95 7.15 2.75
C LEU A 64 11.33 7.29 3.40
N ASN A 65 11.91 8.48 3.32
CA ASN A 65 13.05 8.85 4.15
C ASN A 65 12.59 9.44 5.49
N ASP A 66 13.51 9.63 6.44
CA ASP A 66 13.16 10.10 7.78
C ASP A 66 12.53 11.50 7.79
N ASN A 67 12.97 12.41 6.91
CA ASN A 67 12.35 13.74 6.78
C ASN A 67 10.90 13.66 6.27
N GLN A 68 10.63 12.75 5.33
CA GLN A 68 9.28 12.49 4.84
C GLN A 68 8.40 11.88 5.93
N ILE A 69 8.95 10.96 6.73
CA ILE A 69 8.24 10.34 7.86
C ILE A 69 7.88 11.39 8.91
N LEU A 70 8.84 12.21 9.34
CA LEU A 70 8.62 13.32 10.28
C LEU A 70 7.56 14.29 9.77
N ARG A 71 7.63 14.65 8.49
CA ARG A 71 6.67 15.56 7.87
C ARG A 71 5.26 15.01 7.87
N VAL A 72 5.08 13.76 7.42
CA VAL A 72 3.75 13.13 7.35
C VAL A 72 3.19 12.90 8.75
N ALA A 73 4.03 12.46 9.70
CA ALA A 73 3.67 12.31 11.10
C ALA A 73 3.12 13.64 11.68
N HIS A 74 3.81 14.75 11.40
CA HIS A 74 3.35 16.08 11.79
C HIS A 74 2.00 16.44 11.15
N ILE A 75 1.88 16.31 9.82
CA ILE A 75 0.68 16.71 9.06
C ILE A 75 -0.55 15.88 9.46
N LEU A 76 -0.38 14.58 9.66
CA LEU A 76 -1.43 13.65 10.06
C LEU A 76 -1.58 13.56 11.58
N CYS A 77 -0.85 14.36 12.36
CA CYS A 77 -0.93 14.37 13.83
C CYS A 77 -0.81 12.97 14.48
N VAL A 78 0.16 12.17 14.01
CA VAL A 78 0.48 10.85 14.56
C VAL A 78 1.97 10.70 14.82
N ASP A 79 2.37 9.65 15.53
CA ASP A 79 3.78 9.33 15.74
C ASP A 79 4.46 8.74 14.49
N GLU A 80 5.79 8.85 14.43
CA GLU A 80 6.58 8.31 13.32
C GLU A 80 6.48 6.80 13.17
N ALA A 81 6.33 6.04 14.27
CA ALA A 81 6.24 4.59 14.22
C ALA A 81 4.94 4.15 13.56
N THR A 82 3.86 4.90 13.75
CA THR A 82 2.61 4.73 13.00
C THR A 82 2.83 4.96 11.51
N ILE A 83 3.53 6.02 11.09
CA ILE A 83 3.84 6.24 9.66
C ILE A 83 4.69 5.10 9.09
N ARG A 84 5.74 4.65 9.81
CA ARG A 84 6.60 3.54 9.38
C ARG A 84 5.83 2.25 9.17
N ARG A 85 4.82 1.97 10.02
CA ARG A 85 3.92 0.81 9.86
C ARG A 85 3.01 0.89 8.65
N THR A 86 2.75 2.08 8.11
CA THR A 86 1.91 2.26 6.91
C THR A 86 2.67 2.18 5.58
N ALA A 87 3.99 1.96 5.61
CA ALA A 87 4.83 1.89 4.41
C ALA A 87 5.84 0.74 4.51
N PHE A 88 6.28 0.18 3.38
CA PHE A 88 7.21 -0.95 3.28
C PHE A 88 8.67 -0.55 3.55
N THR A 89 8.87 0.31 4.56
CA THR A 89 10.17 0.80 5.01
C THR A 89 10.99 -0.31 5.68
N ASP A 90 10.31 -1.29 6.26
CA ASP A 90 10.84 -2.51 6.87
C ASP A 90 11.29 -3.57 5.85
N ILE A 91 10.85 -3.46 4.60
CA ILE A 91 11.26 -4.38 3.52
C ILE A 91 12.49 -3.83 2.81
N ALA A 92 13.52 -4.67 2.69
CA ALA A 92 14.74 -4.36 1.95
C ALA A 92 14.45 -3.90 0.52
N ARG A 93 15.14 -2.84 0.05
CA ARG A 93 14.89 -2.23 -1.26
C ARG A 93 14.91 -3.24 -2.41
N SER A 94 15.82 -4.22 -2.38
CA SER A 94 15.93 -5.28 -3.38
C SER A 94 14.70 -6.20 -3.45
N SER A 95 13.97 -6.36 -2.35
CA SER A 95 12.79 -7.23 -2.26
C SER A 95 11.48 -6.52 -2.60
N ARG A 96 11.48 -5.18 -2.71
CA ARG A 96 10.27 -4.40 -2.99
C ARG A 96 9.68 -4.68 -4.38
N CYS A 97 10.44 -5.28 -5.30
CA CYS A 97 9.92 -5.74 -6.59
C CYS A 97 8.89 -6.88 -6.45
N LEU A 98 8.87 -7.59 -5.33
CA LEU A 98 7.92 -8.67 -5.03
C LEU A 98 6.59 -8.15 -4.45
N ILE A 99 6.47 -6.85 -4.22
CA ILE A 99 5.24 -6.21 -3.71
C ILE A 99 4.33 -5.91 -4.90
N ALA A 100 3.15 -6.52 -4.92
CA ALA A 100 2.19 -6.35 -6.01
C ALA A 100 1.76 -4.89 -6.18
N LYS A 101 1.43 -4.48 -7.41
CA LYS A 101 1.01 -3.09 -7.72
C LYS A 101 -0.35 -2.73 -7.12
N GLU A 102 -1.20 -3.73 -6.95
CA GLU A 102 -2.58 -3.61 -6.48
C GLU A 102 -2.85 -4.72 -5.46
N ALA A 103 -3.97 -4.63 -4.75
CA ALA A 103 -4.41 -5.67 -3.83
C ALA A 103 -4.70 -6.97 -4.59
N ILE A 104 -3.90 -8.01 -4.34
CA ILE A 104 -4.01 -9.33 -4.99
C ILE A 104 -4.69 -10.36 -4.10
N GLN A 105 -5.01 -9.99 -2.86
CA GLN A 105 -5.65 -10.84 -1.89
C GLN A 105 -6.34 -10.01 -0.80
N SER A 106 -7.31 -10.59 -0.09
CA SER A 106 -7.98 -9.93 1.03
C SER A 106 -8.51 -10.91 2.06
N CYS A 107 -8.80 -10.42 3.26
CA CYS A 107 -9.44 -11.19 4.32
C CYS A 107 -10.93 -10.83 4.37
N SER A 108 -11.81 -11.80 4.10
CA SER A 108 -13.27 -11.59 4.13
C SER A 108 -13.80 -11.41 5.56
N THR A 109 -13.12 -11.98 6.57
CA THR A 109 -13.45 -11.83 8.00
C THR A 109 -13.18 -10.41 8.49
N CYS A 110 -11.96 -9.90 8.28
CA CYS A 110 -11.55 -8.59 8.81
C CYS A 110 -11.98 -7.42 7.92
N TYR A 111 -12.14 -7.65 6.61
CA TYR A 111 -12.43 -6.61 5.63
C TYR A 111 -13.50 -7.09 4.65
N PRO A 112 -14.77 -7.15 5.09
CA PRO A 112 -15.86 -7.56 4.22
C PRO A 112 -15.99 -6.59 3.03
N ALA A 113 -16.38 -7.10 1.87
CA ALA A 113 -16.39 -6.38 0.60
C ALA A 113 -17.39 -5.21 0.49
N LYS A 114 -18.03 -4.77 1.59
CA LYS A 114 -19.14 -3.80 1.60
C LYS A 114 -18.82 -2.46 2.26
N THR A 115 -17.56 -2.17 2.55
CA THR A 115 -17.16 -0.92 3.25
C THR A 115 -16.31 -0.05 2.33
N GLU A 116 -16.88 1.05 1.84
CA GLU A 116 -16.20 2.05 1.01
C GLU A 116 -16.01 3.38 1.79
N PRO A 117 -14.88 4.10 1.62
CA PRO A 117 -13.70 3.71 0.85
C PRO A 117 -12.92 2.61 1.58
N ARG A 118 -12.65 1.51 0.89
CA ARG A 118 -11.98 0.36 1.52
C ARG A 118 -10.52 0.69 1.81
N ALA A 119 -10.10 0.51 3.06
CA ALA A 119 -8.69 0.53 3.41
C ALA A 119 -7.94 -0.59 2.66
N ILE A 120 -6.88 -0.25 1.94
CA ILE A 120 -5.95 -1.21 1.33
C ILE A 120 -4.83 -1.49 2.34
N LEU A 121 -4.64 -2.77 2.65
CA LEU A 121 -3.66 -3.19 3.65
C LEU A 121 -2.38 -3.66 2.98
N ARG A 122 -1.28 -3.59 3.72
CA ARG A 122 0.02 -4.09 3.28
C ARG A 122 -0.04 -5.57 2.93
N SER A 123 -0.65 -6.40 3.79
CA SER A 123 -0.75 -7.83 3.56
C SER A 123 -1.42 -8.18 2.23
N GLN A 124 -2.31 -7.32 1.73
CA GLN A 124 -3.02 -7.53 0.46
C GLN A 124 -2.11 -7.41 -0.77
N LEU A 125 -0.92 -6.82 -0.63
CA LEU A 125 0.07 -6.63 -1.70
C LEU A 125 1.27 -7.60 -1.60
N LEU A 126 1.39 -8.35 -0.50
CA LEU A 126 2.53 -9.23 -0.25
C LEU A 126 2.27 -10.65 -0.74
N VAL A 127 2.84 -11.03 -1.88
CA VAL A 127 2.64 -12.36 -2.52
C VAL A 127 2.99 -13.54 -1.61
N TRP A 128 3.93 -13.35 -0.68
CA TRP A 128 4.36 -14.39 0.26
C TRP A 128 3.53 -14.46 1.55
N CYS A 129 2.65 -13.49 1.78
CA CYS A 129 1.75 -13.49 2.92
C CYS A 129 0.50 -14.30 2.54
N ILE A 130 0.29 -15.46 3.15
CA ILE A 130 -0.86 -16.33 2.86
C ILE A 130 -1.97 -16.25 3.93
N THR A 131 -1.66 -15.68 5.10
CA THR A 131 -2.58 -15.55 6.24
C THR A 131 -2.77 -14.07 6.60
N CYS A 132 -3.96 -13.71 7.05
CA CYS A 132 -4.26 -12.36 7.52
C CYS A 132 -3.47 -12.06 8.80
N ALA A 133 -2.76 -10.92 8.83
CA ALA A 133 -2.01 -10.50 10.02
C ALA A 133 -2.90 -10.15 11.23
N LEU A 134 -4.22 -9.98 11.04
CA LEU A 134 -5.16 -9.63 12.11
C LEU A 134 -5.82 -10.85 12.74
N CYS A 135 -6.43 -11.72 11.93
CA CYS A 135 -7.18 -12.89 12.42
C CYS A 135 -6.49 -14.23 12.19
N GLY A 136 -5.42 -14.29 11.38
CA GLY A 136 -4.75 -15.54 11.02
C GLY A 136 -5.43 -16.36 9.92
N ASP A 137 -6.64 -15.98 9.47
CA ASP A 137 -7.35 -16.69 8.39
C ASP A 137 -6.60 -16.64 7.06
N LEU A 138 -6.85 -17.62 6.20
CA LEU A 138 -6.28 -17.65 4.85
C LEU A 138 -6.76 -16.44 4.02
N LEU A 139 -5.82 -15.75 3.38
CA LEU A 139 -6.13 -14.68 2.44
C LEU A 139 -6.72 -15.27 1.16
N GLN A 140 -7.76 -14.61 0.65
CA GLN A 140 -8.50 -15.03 -0.52
C GLN A 140 -8.19 -14.09 -1.68
N SER A 141 -8.15 -14.62 -2.92
CA SER A 141 -8.14 -13.76 -4.10
C SER A 141 -9.33 -12.78 -4.05
N PRO A 142 -9.18 -11.54 -4.56
CA PRO A 142 -10.29 -10.60 -4.73
C PRO A 142 -11.47 -11.20 -5.51
N SER A 143 -11.22 -12.20 -6.37
CA SER A 143 -12.24 -12.95 -7.11
C SER A 143 -12.94 -14.05 -6.30
N GLY A 144 -12.61 -14.25 -5.03
CA GLY A 144 -13.23 -15.27 -4.15
C GLY A 144 -12.76 -16.71 -4.40
N VAL A 145 -11.87 -16.93 -5.37
CA VAL A 145 -11.24 -18.23 -5.58
C VAL A 145 -10.09 -18.37 -4.59
N SER A 146 -10.13 -19.43 -3.78
CA SER A 146 -9.01 -19.85 -2.92
C SER A 146 -7.70 -19.80 -3.71
N CYS A 147 -6.76 -18.96 -3.29
CA CYS A 147 -5.41 -18.93 -3.84
C CYS A 147 -4.70 -20.25 -3.47
N ALA A 148 -4.98 -21.31 -4.23
CA ALA A 148 -4.06 -22.43 -4.35
C ALA A 148 -2.84 -21.91 -5.12
N LEU A 149 -1.92 -21.28 -4.38
CA LEU A 149 -0.52 -21.00 -4.70
C LEU A 149 -0.16 -21.08 -6.19
N THR A 150 -0.56 -20.09 -6.98
CA THR A 150 -0.01 -19.90 -8.33
C THR A 150 1.26 -19.06 -8.27
N PHE A 151 2.31 -19.63 -7.67
CA PHE A 151 3.70 -19.26 -8.00
C PHE A 151 4.04 -19.51 -9.49
N GLY A 152 3.13 -20.10 -10.27
CA GLY A 152 3.34 -20.51 -11.66
C GLY A 152 3.22 -19.42 -12.73
N HIS A 153 2.86 -18.17 -12.42
CA HIS A 153 2.69 -17.15 -13.47
C HIS A 153 3.98 -16.41 -13.87
N TRP A 154 5.12 -16.68 -13.21
CA TRP A 154 6.40 -16.03 -13.51
C TRP A 154 7.49 -16.98 -14.03
N ILE A 155 7.25 -18.29 -14.13
CA ILE A 155 8.27 -19.26 -14.58
C ILE A 155 7.64 -20.28 -15.55
N LEU A 156 8.11 -20.20 -16.81
CA LEU A 156 8.01 -21.12 -17.97
C LEU A 156 6.87 -20.94 -18.99
N PRO A 157 7.21 -21.01 -20.30
CA PRO A 157 6.23 -21.00 -21.38
C PRO A 157 5.44 -22.30 -21.36
N VAL A 158 4.18 -22.21 -21.80
CA VAL A 158 3.28 -23.33 -22.06
C VAL A 158 4.01 -24.42 -22.85
N ILE A 159 4.34 -25.53 -22.19
CA ILE A 159 4.56 -26.81 -22.89
C ILE A 159 3.20 -27.49 -22.91
N SER A 160 2.52 -27.31 -24.04
CA SER A 160 1.32 -28.04 -24.39
C SER A 160 1.68 -29.54 -24.50
N SER A 161 1.33 -30.31 -23.48
CA SER A 161 1.43 -31.77 -23.52
C SER A 161 0.25 -32.33 -24.31
N SER A 162 0.39 -32.38 -25.63
CA SER A 162 -0.38 -33.27 -26.49
C SER A 162 0.56 -34.34 -27.03
N VAL A 163 0.75 -35.42 -26.27
CA VAL A 163 1.38 -36.64 -26.78
C VAL A 163 0.27 -37.70 -26.90
N PRO A 164 -0.04 -38.20 -28.11
CA PRO A 164 -0.98 -39.29 -28.26
C PRO A 164 -0.38 -40.61 -27.76
N LEU A 165 -1.14 -41.35 -26.96
CA LEU A 165 -0.88 -42.76 -26.62
C LEU A 165 -0.79 -43.59 -27.92
N TRP A 166 0.37 -44.21 -28.17
CA TRP A 166 0.46 -45.35 -29.08
C TRP A 166 0.23 -46.65 -28.28
N PRO A 167 -0.55 -47.61 -28.80
CA PRO A 167 -0.71 -48.89 -28.14
C PRO A 167 0.51 -49.78 -28.41
N HIS A 168 1.06 -50.37 -27.35
CA HIS A 168 1.97 -51.49 -27.46
C HIS A 168 1.18 -52.76 -27.82
N THR A 169 1.53 -53.39 -28.95
CA THR A 169 1.33 -54.82 -29.16
C THR A 169 2.67 -55.46 -29.49
N ARG A 170 2.88 -56.64 -28.90
CA ARG A 170 4.07 -57.50 -28.99
C ARG A 170 4.40 -57.92 -30.41
#